data_AF-A0A6I5ZDV0-F1
#
_entry.id   AF-A0A6I5ZDV0-F1
#
_cell.length_a   1.000
_cell.length_b   1.000
_cell.length_c   1.000
_cell.angle_alpha   90.00
_cell.angle_beta   90.00
_cell.angle_gamma   90.00
#
_symmetry.space_group_name_H-M   'P 1'
#
loop_
_entity.id
_entity.type
_entity.pdbx_description
1 polymer ?
#
loop_
_entity_poly.entity_id
_entity_poly.type
_entity_poly.pdbx_seq_one_letter_code
_entity_poly.pdbx_strand_id
1 'polypeptide(L)'
;MTNHENEFPELDIVTEYGVVTRLPTSFPIYDADLDEHLDPDLFQKGFEDAEAALCALPAPWARQLASSTLDCPPDPDDEEPSYTRGYRAALYGHLRHAGR
;
A
#
# COMPACT_ATOMS: atom_id res chain seq x y z
N MET A 1 -17.83 23.30 34.88
CA MET A 1 -18.14 22.28 35.91
C MET A 1 -19.66 22.11 35.87
N THR A 2 -20.28 21.00 35.48
CA THR A 2 -19.88 19.60 35.17
C THR A 2 -21.03 18.99 34.32
N ASN A 3 -20.87 18.09 33.35
CA ASN A 3 -19.72 17.33 32.83
C ASN A 3 -19.61 17.43 31.28
N HIS A 4 -18.56 16.85 30.70
CA HIS A 4 -18.64 16.18 29.39
C HIS A 4 -18.32 14.70 29.67
N GLU A 5 -19.37 13.88 29.78
CA GLU A 5 -19.20 12.44 29.92
C GLU A 5 -18.90 11.89 28.52
N ASN A 6 -17.85 11.08 28.42
CA ASN A 6 -17.44 10.49 27.15
C ASN A 6 -18.53 9.51 26.69
N GLU A 7 -19.40 9.95 25.78
CA GLU A 7 -20.19 9.06 24.93
C GLU A 7 -19.25 8.33 23.95
N PHE A 8 -18.51 7.36 24.46
CA PHE A 8 -17.99 6.28 23.63
C PHE A 8 -19.22 5.51 23.08
N PRO A 9 -19.29 5.22 21.77
CA PRO A 9 -20.42 4.49 21.22
C PRO A 9 -20.50 3.09 21.82
N GLU A 10 -21.72 2.56 22.00
CA GLU A 10 -21.98 1.24 22.57
C GLU A 10 -21.35 0.14 21.69
N LEU A 11 -20.15 -0.31 22.07
CA LEU A 11 -19.36 -1.34 21.38
C LEU A 11 -19.76 -2.78 21.73
N ASP A 12 -20.70 -2.93 22.67
CA ASP A 12 -21.09 -4.18 23.28
C ASP A 12 -22.33 -4.78 22.60
N ILE A 13 -22.17 -5.93 21.96
CA ILE A 13 -23.29 -6.71 21.43
C ILE A 13 -23.84 -7.57 22.58
N VAL A 14 -25.10 -7.35 22.98
CA VAL A 14 -25.79 -8.25 23.91
C VAL A 14 -26.35 -9.45 23.15
N THR A 15 -26.01 -10.67 23.59
CA THR A 15 -26.52 -11.94 23.05
C THR A 15 -27.11 -12.80 24.17
N GLU A 16 -27.85 -13.86 23.83
CA GLU A 16 -28.38 -14.83 24.81
C GLU A 16 -27.28 -15.58 25.60
N TYR A 17 -26.04 -15.54 25.11
CA TYR A 17 -24.87 -16.16 25.75
C TYR A 17 -23.98 -15.16 26.52
N GLY A 18 -24.32 -13.87 26.53
CA GLY A 18 -23.58 -12.81 27.21
C GLY A 18 -23.26 -11.60 26.33
N VAL A 19 -22.44 -10.70 26.88
CA VAL A 19 -22.00 -9.47 26.21
C VAL A 19 -20.70 -9.74 25.43
N VAL A 20 -20.69 -9.38 24.15
CA VAL A 20 -19.52 -9.48 23.26
C VAL A 20 -19.09 -8.07 22.87
N THR A 21 -18.04 -7.57 23.53
CA THR A 21 -17.38 -6.32 23.14
C THR A 21 -16.71 -6.50 21.79
N ARG A 22 -17.11 -5.68 20.80
CA ARG A 22 -16.41 -5.65 19.50
C ARG A 22 -15.01 -5.11 19.69
N LEU A 23 -14.00 -5.88 19.28
CA LEU A 23 -12.65 -5.34 19.09
C LEU A 23 -12.71 -4.22 18.04
N PRO A 24 -11.93 -3.13 18.20
CA PRO A 24 -12.11 -1.87 17.46
C PRO A 24 -11.71 -1.90 15.97
N THR A 25 -11.70 -3.07 15.32
CA THR A 25 -11.33 -3.27 13.91
C THR A 25 -12.37 -2.74 12.90
N SER A 26 -13.39 -2.01 13.37
CA SER A 26 -14.48 -1.46 12.55
C SER A 26 -14.75 0.03 12.77
N PHE A 27 -13.88 0.72 13.52
CA PHE A 27 -13.71 2.17 13.32
C PHE A 27 -12.89 2.39 12.04
N PRO A 28 -13.01 3.56 11.37
CA PRO A 28 -11.98 3.96 10.43
C PRO A 28 -10.67 4.05 11.21
N ILE A 29 -9.73 3.15 10.90
CA ILE A 29 -8.37 3.26 11.41
C ILE A 29 -7.81 4.49 10.72
N TYR A 30 -7.83 5.64 11.40
CA TYR A 30 -6.96 6.76 11.10
C TYR A 30 -5.54 6.31 11.43
N ASP A 31 -4.99 5.49 10.55
CA ASP A 31 -3.63 5.05 10.60
C ASP A 31 -2.77 6.26 10.23
N ALA A 32 -2.03 6.78 11.21
CA ALA A 32 -1.16 7.93 11.03
C ALA A 32 0.05 7.61 10.15
N ASP A 33 0.29 6.32 9.87
CA ASP A 33 1.28 5.83 8.92
C ASP A 33 0.67 5.56 7.52
N LEU A 34 -0.65 5.77 7.34
CA LEU A 34 -1.27 5.76 6.00
C LEU A 34 -0.84 7.02 5.26
N ASP A 35 0.04 6.85 4.27
CA ASP A 35 0.49 7.93 3.40
C ASP A 35 -0.73 8.53 2.66
N GLU A 36 -1.14 9.73 3.06
CA GLU A 36 -2.33 10.42 2.57
C GLU A 36 -2.24 10.79 1.07
N HIS A 37 -1.06 10.62 0.46
CA HIS A 37 -0.83 10.83 -0.97
C HIS A 37 -0.67 9.51 -1.74
N LEU A 38 -0.78 8.36 -1.08
CA LEU A 38 -0.76 7.04 -1.70
C LEU A 38 -2.15 6.63 -2.20
N ASP A 39 -2.36 6.77 -3.51
CA ASP A 39 -3.50 6.16 -4.20
C ASP A 39 -3.22 4.66 -4.42
N PRO A 40 -4.01 3.75 -3.79
CA PRO A 40 -3.75 2.32 -3.86
C PRO A 40 -4.05 1.73 -5.25
N ASP A 41 -5.00 2.29 -6.00
CA ASP A 41 -5.38 1.80 -7.32
C ASP A 41 -4.32 2.20 -8.36
N LEU A 42 -3.79 3.43 -8.28
CA LEU A 42 -2.65 3.85 -9.10
C LEU A 42 -1.37 3.08 -8.75
N PHE A 43 -1.12 2.83 -7.46
CA PHE A 43 0.02 2.01 -7.02
C PHE A 43 -0.08 0.57 -7.58
N GLN A 44 -1.25 -0.06 -7.45
CA GLN A 44 -1.47 -1.43 -7.95
C GLN A 44 -1.32 -1.49 -9.48
N LYS A 45 -1.89 -0.52 -10.20
CA LYS A 45 -1.71 -0.39 -11.66
C LYS A 45 -0.23 -0.26 -12.06
N GLY A 46 0.54 0.58 -11.37
CA GLY A 46 1.97 0.73 -11.62
C GLY A 46 2.76 -0.56 -11.38
N PHE A 47 2.40 -1.32 -10.35
CA PHE A 47 2.99 -2.62 -10.07
C PHE A 47 2.69 -3.64 -11.19
N GLU A 48 1.43 -3.73 -11.64
CA GLU A 48 1.01 -4.62 -12.72
C GLU A 48 1.65 -4.29 -14.07
N ASP A 49 1.72 -3.01 -14.43
CA ASP A 49 2.38 -2.54 -15.66
C ASP A 49 3.89 -2.87 -15.65
N ALA A 50 4.55 -2.79 -14.48
CA ALA A 50 5.94 -3.21 -14.33
C ALA A 50 6.12 -4.73 -14.46
N GLU A 51 5.26 -5.55 -13.84
CA GLU A 51 5.33 -7.01 -14.00
C GLU A 51 5.08 -7.43 -15.45
N ALA A 52 4.13 -6.79 -16.15
CA ALA A 52 3.88 -7.02 -17.57
C ALA A 52 5.11 -6.68 -18.43
N ALA A 53 5.76 -5.54 -18.18
CA ALA A 53 6.98 -5.13 -18.87
C ALA A 53 8.15 -6.09 -18.60
N LEU A 54 8.32 -6.57 -17.37
CA LEU A 54 9.34 -7.56 -17.01
C LEU A 54 9.08 -8.92 -17.66
N CYS A 55 7.82 -9.39 -17.67
CA CYS A 55 7.43 -10.65 -18.30
C CYS A 55 7.57 -10.64 -19.83
N ALA A 56 7.42 -9.48 -20.46
CA ALA A 56 7.59 -9.31 -21.91
C ALA A 56 9.06 -9.35 -22.37
N LEU A 57 10.03 -9.21 -21.44
CA LEU A 57 11.45 -9.11 -21.74
C LEU A 57 12.21 -10.41 -21.41
N PRO A 58 13.24 -10.79 -22.19
CA PRO A 58 14.20 -11.80 -21.79
C PRO A 58 14.86 -11.44 -20.46
N ALA A 59 15.10 -12.42 -19.59
CA ALA A 59 15.67 -12.25 -18.25
C ALA A 59 16.87 -11.26 -18.12
N PRO A 60 17.89 -11.23 -19.01
CA PRO A 60 18.96 -10.23 -18.90
C PRO A 60 18.47 -8.80 -19.14
N TRP A 61 17.49 -8.59 -20.02
CA TRP A 61 16.92 -7.27 -20.32
C TRP A 61 15.92 -6.81 -19.25
N ALA A 62 15.11 -7.73 -18.70
CA ALA A 62 14.28 -7.46 -17.53
C ALA A 62 15.12 -6.99 -16.33
N ARG A 63 16.24 -7.68 -16.05
CA ARG A 63 17.21 -7.27 -15.01
C ARG A 63 17.88 -5.93 -15.32
N GLN A 64 18.24 -5.67 -16.58
CA GLN A 64 18.83 -4.39 -16.98
C GLN A 64 17.84 -3.23 -16.80
N LEU A 65 16.59 -3.39 -17.27
CA LEU A 65 15.50 -2.43 -17.09
C LEU A 65 15.35 -2.07 -15.61
N ALA A 66 15.15 -3.10 -14.77
CA ALA A 66 14.95 -2.93 -13.33
C ALA A 66 16.13 -2.21 -12.65
N SER A 67 17.39 -2.53 -13.00
CA SER A 67 18.56 -1.79 -12.49
C SER A 67 18.52 -0.34 -12.93
N SER A 68 18.48 -0.08 -14.25
CA SER A 68 18.57 1.29 -14.80
C SER A 68 17.49 2.23 -14.29
N THR A 69 16.26 1.73 -14.12
CA THR A 69 15.15 2.55 -13.59
C THR A 69 15.32 2.82 -12.10
N LEU A 70 15.83 1.87 -11.32
CA LEU A 70 16.07 2.07 -9.88
C LEU A 70 17.31 2.90 -9.57
N ASP A 71 18.35 2.81 -10.40
CA ASP A 71 19.56 3.65 -10.34
C ASP A 71 19.24 5.13 -10.63
N CYS A 72 18.16 5.41 -11.38
CA CYS A 72 17.62 6.75 -11.56
C CYS A 72 16.66 7.11 -10.39
N PRO A 73 16.79 8.28 -9.75
CA PRO A 73 15.75 8.76 -8.82
C PRO A 73 14.43 9.03 -9.56
N PRO A 74 13.27 8.91 -8.88
CA PRO A 74 12.00 9.39 -9.44
C PRO A 74 12.02 10.92 -9.61
N ASP A 75 11.19 11.42 -10.51
CA ASP A 75 11.02 12.87 -10.73
C ASP A 75 10.38 13.51 -9.47
N PRO A 76 10.93 14.60 -8.90
CA PRO A 76 10.29 15.31 -7.79
C PRO A 76 8.95 15.96 -8.19
N ASP A 77 8.74 16.27 -9.47
CA ASP A 77 7.54 16.93 -9.99
C ASP A 77 6.59 15.93 -10.69
N ASP A 78 6.69 14.62 -10.37
CA ASP A 78 5.84 13.55 -10.90
C ASP A 78 4.34 13.79 -10.61
N GLU A 79 3.51 13.77 -11.65
CA GLU A 79 2.05 13.94 -11.57
C GLU A 79 1.35 12.69 -10.98
N GLU A 80 1.95 11.50 -11.10
CA GLU A 80 1.39 10.22 -10.61
C GLU A 80 2.37 9.48 -9.67
N PRO A 81 2.80 10.07 -8.53
CA PRO A 81 3.85 9.51 -7.69
C PRO A 81 3.49 8.13 -7.11
N SER A 82 2.20 7.86 -6.91
CA SER A 82 1.69 6.55 -6.46
C SER A 82 1.94 5.44 -7.50
N TYR A 83 1.70 5.74 -8.79
CA TYR A 83 1.98 4.82 -9.89
C TYR A 83 3.48 4.54 -9.99
N THR A 84 4.31 5.59 -9.96
CA THR A 84 5.78 5.45 -10.00
C THR A 84 6.33 4.65 -8.82
N ARG A 85 5.76 4.82 -7.62
CA ARG A 85 6.12 3.98 -6.44
C ARG A 85 5.77 2.51 -6.66
N GLY A 86 4.58 2.21 -7.17
CA GLY A 86 4.15 0.83 -7.49
C GLY A 86 5.04 0.17 -8.54
N TYR A 87 5.31 0.89 -9.63
CA TYR A 87 6.19 0.46 -10.70
C TYR A 87 7.61 0.13 -10.19
N ARG A 88 8.19 1.03 -9.37
CA ARG A 88 9.52 0.81 -8.77
C ARG A 88 9.53 -0.33 -7.74
N ALA A 89 8.43 -0.56 -7.03
CA ALA A 89 8.32 -1.66 -6.06
C ALA A 89 8.39 -3.03 -6.76
N ALA A 90 7.69 -3.22 -7.89
CA ALA A 90 7.76 -4.43 -8.69
C ALA A 90 9.19 -4.68 -9.24
N LEU A 91 9.84 -3.65 -9.79
CA LEU A 91 11.23 -3.74 -10.27
C LEU A 91 12.21 -4.13 -9.15
N TYR A 92 12.04 -3.57 -7.95
CA TYR A 92 12.87 -3.91 -6.79
C TYR A 92 12.65 -5.36 -6.35
N GLY A 93 11.39 -5.80 -6.31
CA GLY A 93 11.02 -7.19 -6.06
C GLY A 93 11.68 -8.14 -7.05
N HIS A 94 11.64 -7.82 -8.35
CA HIS A 94 12.29 -8.59 -9.39
C HIS A 94 13.82 -8.73 -9.16
N LEU A 95 14.53 -7.63 -8.88
CA LEU A 95 15.98 -7.72 -8.60
C LEU A 95 16.32 -8.53 -7.34
N ARG A 96 15.50 -8.43 -6.29
CA ARG A 96 15.73 -9.11 -5.00
C ARG A 96 15.33 -10.58 -5.00
N HIS A 97 14.33 -10.97 -5.81
CA HIS A 97 13.70 -12.29 -5.70
C HIS A 97 13.81 -13.15 -6.97
N ALA A 98 14.04 -12.61 -8.17
CA ALA A 98 14.19 -13.39 -9.41
C ALA A 98 15.58 -14.08 -9.56
N GLY A 99 16.18 -14.46 -8.43
CA GLY A 99 17.47 -15.16 -8.33
C GLY A 99 17.44 -16.39 -7.41
N ARG A 100 16.24 -16.88 -7.08
CA ARG A 100 15.99 -18.16 -6.40
C ARG A 100 15.25 -19.11 -7.33
#